data_AF-A0A015M762-F1
#
_entry.id   AF-A0A015M762-F1
#
_cell.length_a   1.000
_cell.length_b   1.000
_cell.length_c   1.000
_cell.angle_alpha   90.00
_cell.angle_beta   90.00
_cell.angle_gamma   90.00
#
_symmetry.space_group_name_H-M   'P 1'
#
loop_
_entity.id
_entity.type
_entity.pdbx_description
1 polymer ?
#
loop_
_entity_poly.entity_id
_entity_poly.type
_entity_poly.pdbx_seq_one_letter_code
_entity_poly.pdbx_strand_id
1 'polypeptide(L)'
;MFKVVAHGDDMGNNYVDNLAKIAHTDQDRYIVFQQNACMMKVLPCWNGIVIENKLRSFLKNICNYKGLEKFINLTRNSKYRTLEVDWTSTFSCLNCDINNNETSVSSSKMKAQKVHLLIEEIPTIEQMKKSLLALYDGWMCLICGLQDETFNHVWTCSGHYDIINNIRDKTINHLLTWILDYNDNIQDFNALMALNI
;
A
#
# COMPACT_ATOMS: atom_id res chain seq x y z
N MET A 1 -12.52 27.37 29.46
CA MET A 1 -11.18 27.21 28.85
C MET A 1 -10.99 28.32 27.83
N PHE A 2 -10.04 29.23 28.06
CA PHE A 2 -9.80 30.38 27.19
C PHE A 2 -8.61 30.03 26.27
N LYS A 3 -8.82 30.08 24.95
CA LYS A 3 -7.79 29.74 23.96
C LYS A 3 -7.10 31.03 23.53
N VAL A 4 -5.79 31.11 23.76
CA VAL A 4 -4.95 32.23 23.31
C VAL A 4 -4.20 31.83 22.05
N VAL A 5 -3.96 32.80 21.16
CA VAL A 5 -3.20 32.58 19.92
C VAL A 5 -1.72 32.41 20.27
N ALA A 6 -1.09 31.35 19.76
CA ALA A 6 0.35 31.14 19.92
C ALA A 6 1.13 32.29 19.26
N HIS A 7 2.18 32.77 19.94
CA HIS A 7 2.98 33.94 19.53
C HIS A 7 2.19 35.26 19.37
N GLY A 8 1.03 35.40 20.01
CA GLY A 8 0.41 36.71 20.20
C GLY A 8 1.14 37.53 21.26
N ASP A 9 0.80 38.82 21.38
CA ASP A 9 1.33 39.74 22.41
C ASP A 9 0.78 39.45 23.83
N ASP A 10 0.46 38.18 24.14
CA ASP A 10 0.03 37.76 25.46
C ASP A 10 1.24 37.41 26.34
N MET A 11 1.49 38.21 27.37
CA MET A 11 2.64 38.04 28.25
C MET A 11 2.64 36.70 29.00
N GLY A 12 1.45 36.19 29.37
CA GLY A 12 1.34 34.93 30.11
C GLY A 12 1.69 33.72 29.24
N ASN A 13 1.15 33.67 28.03
CA ASN A 13 1.46 32.64 27.04
C ASN A 13 2.94 32.67 26.67
N ASN A 14 3.51 33.85 26.42
CA ASN A 14 4.92 33.99 26.05
C ASN A 14 5.87 33.58 27.20
N TYR A 15 5.50 33.84 28.46
CA TYR A 15 6.25 33.37 29.62
C TYR A 15 6.26 31.85 29.73
N VAL A 16 5.09 31.21 29.60
CA VAL A 16 4.96 29.74 29.65
C VAL A 16 5.70 29.07 28.48
N ASP A 17 5.58 29.61 27.27
CA ASP A 17 6.32 29.12 26.09
C ASP A 17 7.84 29.23 26.30
N ASN A 18 8.32 30.30 26.93
CA ASN A 18 9.73 30.45 27.25
C ASN A 18 10.21 29.45 28.31
N LEU A 19 9.42 29.21 29.36
CA LEU A 19 9.72 28.16 30.35
C LEU A 19 9.80 26.77 29.71
N ALA A 20 8.87 26.46 28.80
CA ALA A 20 8.87 25.20 28.07
C ALA A 20 10.11 25.07 27.16
N LYS A 21 10.53 26.15 26.48
CA LYS A 21 11.77 26.18 25.68
C LYS A 21 13.01 25.92 26.54
N ILE A 22 13.12 26.60 27.68
CA ILE A 22 14.24 26.43 28.62
C ILE A 22 14.31 24.98 29.13
N ALA A 23 13.16 24.41 29.52
CA ALA A 23 13.07 23.03 29.97
C ALA A 23 13.36 22.01 28.86
N HIS A 24 13.07 22.33 27.59
CA HIS A 24 13.41 21.46 26.45
C HIS A 24 14.92 21.44 26.18
N THR A 25 15.64 22.51 26.49
CA THR A 25 17.11 22.57 26.37
C THR A 25 17.85 22.05 27.61
N ASP A 26 17.13 21.65 28.66
CA ASP A 26 17.67 20.97 29.84
C ASP A 26 18.19 19.59 29.42
N GLN A 27 19.44 19.55 28.96
CA GLN A 27 20.13 18.35 28.47
C GLN A 27 20.29 17.26 29.55
N ASP A 28 19.97 17.52 30.82
CA ASP A 28 20.18 16.55 31.90
C ASP A 28 19.12 15.43 32.00
N ARG A 29 18.17 15.37 31.06
CA ARG A 29 17.14 14.31 31.02
C ARG A 29 17.26 13.39 29.80
N TYR A 30 18.47 12.99 29.45
CA TYR A 30 18.65 11.92 28.47
C TYR A 30 18.02 10.61 28.98
N ILE A 31 17.11 10.03 28.19
CA ILE A 31 16.72 8.63 28.35
C ILE A 31 17.97 7.81 27.98
N VAL A 32 18.63 7.25 28.99
CA VAL A 32 19.79 6.37 28.80
C VAL A 32 19.29 5.02 28.28
N PHE A 33 19.39 4.79 26.98
CA PHE A 33 19.13 3.48 26.38
C PHE A 33 20.33 2.56 26.65
N GLN A 34 20.28 1.78 27.72
CA GLN A 34 21.29 0.75 27.99
C GLN A 34 21.11 -0.42 27.03
N GLN A 35 22.14 -0.73 26.23
CA GLN A 35 22.09 -1.72 25.13
C GLN A 35 22.27 -3.19 25.59
N ASN A 36 22.53 -3.44 26.86
CA ASN A 36 22.87 -4.78 27.34
C ASN A 36 21.63 -5.55 27.83
N ALA A 37 21.24 -6.59 27.07
CA ALA A 37 20.11 -7.48 27.40
C ALA A 37 20.23 -8.18 28.77
N CYS A 38 21.46 -8.37 29.27
CA CYS A 38 21.76 -9.01 30.55
C CYS A 38 21.29 -8.23 31.80
N MET A 39 20.80 -7.00 31.65
CA MET A 39 20.20 -6.20 32.74
C MET A 39 18.66 -6.13 32.67
N MET A 40 18.03 -6.78 31.69
CA MET A 40 16.56 -6.80 31.60
C MET A 40 15.97 -7.65 32.73
N LYS A 41 15.30 -7.00 33.69
CA LYS A 41 14.58 -7.68 34.80
C LYS A 41 13.48 -8.62 34.32
N VAL A 42 13.01 -8.46 33.08
CA VAL A 42 11.97 -9.26 32.46
C VAL A 42 12.40 -9.57 31.02
N LEU A 43 12.50 -10.86 30.71
CA LEU A 43 12.69 -11.32 29.34
C LEU A 43 11.32 -11.48 28.69
N PRO A 44 11.04 -10.78 27.58
CA PRO A 44 9.76 -10.91 26.91
C PRO A 44 9.67 -12.28 26.23
N CYS A 45 8.58 -12.99 26.48
CA CYS A 45 8.31 -14.30 25.89
C CYS A 45 7.06 -14.25 25.00
N TRP A 46 7.04 -15.09 23.96
CA TRP A 46 5.88 -15.37 23.14
C TRP A 46 5.52 -16.85 23.28
N ASN A 47 4.30 -17.15 23.77
CA ASN A 47 3.86 -18.53 24.04
C ASN A 47 4.88 -19.36 24.85
N GLY A 48 5.52 -18.73 25.84
CA GLY A 48 6.53 -19.38 26.69
C GLY A 48 7.94 -19.47 26.09
N ILE A 49 8.16 -19.01 24.85
CA ILE A 49 9.47 -18.99 24.20
C ILE A 49 10.07 -17.58 24.31
N VAL A 50 11.33 -17.46 24.71
CA VAL A 50 12.03 -16.17 24.82
C VAL A 50 12.17 -15.51 23.45
N ILE A 51 11.87 -14.22 23.37
CA ILE A 51 12.03 -13.45 22.14
C ILE A 51 13.49 -12.99 22.03
N GLU A 52 14.25 -13.60 21.13
CA GLU A 52 15.67 -13.28 20.91
C GLU A 52 15.89 -12.07 19.99
N ASN A 53 14.87 -11.71 19.21
CA ASN A 53 14.90 -10.59 18.29
C ASN A 53 14.54 -9.26 18.97
N LYS A 54 14.86 -8.14 18.30
CA LYS A 54 14.37 -6.81 18.71
C LYS A 54 12.86 -6.85 18.91
N LEU A 55 12.38 -6.61 20.14
CA LEU A 55 10.97 -6.74 20.53
C LEU A 55 10.02 -5.99 19.59
N ARG A 56 10.38 -4.75 19.18
CA ARG A 56 9.59 -3.97 18.23
C ARG A 56 9.42 -4.68 16.88
N SER A 57 10.51 -5.24 16.33
CA SER A 57 10.47 -5.96 15.06
C SER A 57 9.65 -7.24 15.18
N PHE A 58 9.80 -7.95 16.30
CA PHE A 58 9.01 -9.14 16.61
C PHE A 58 7.51 -8.85 16.63
N LEU A 59 7.10 -7.82 17.39
CA LEU A 59 5.71 -7.38 17.46
C LEU A 59 5.17 -6.93 16.09
N LYS A 60 5.97 -6.17 15.33
CA LYS A 60 5.62 -5.77 13.97
C LYS A 60 5.32 -6.98 13.08
N ASN A 61 6.18 -8.00 13.11
CA ASN A 61 6.00 -9.21 12.31
C ASN A 61 4.73 -9.95 12.72
N ILE A 62 4.48 -10.14 14.01
CA ILE A 62 3.24 -10.77 14.50
C ILE A 62 2.01 -10.03 14.00
N CYS A 63 1.99 -8.69 14.14
CA CYS A 63 0.88 -7.88 13.69
C CYS A 63 0.66 -8.02 12.18
N ASN A 64 1.74 -8.01 11.39
CA ASN A 64 1.69 -8.18 9.95
C ASN A 64 1.11 -9.56 9.55
N TYR A 65 1.59 -10.65 10.17
CA TYR A 65 1.10 -12.00 9.87
C TYR A 65 -0.36 -12.17 10.26
N LYS A 66 -0.78 -11.69 11.44
CA LYS A 66 -2.19 -11.71 11.85
C LYS A 66 -3.06 -10.87 10.92
N GLY A 67 -2.55 -9.73 10.46
CA GLY A 67 -3.23 -8.88 9.48
C GLY A 67 -3.42 -9.59 8.14
N LEU A 68 -2.35 -10.22 7.63
CA LEU A 68 -2.39 -10.98 6.39
C LEU A 68 -3.33 -12.18 6.48
N GLU A 69 -3.26 -12.95 7.56
CA GLU A 69 -4.15 -14.08 7.83
C GLU A 69 -5.62 -13.62 7.79
N LYS A 70 -5.96 -12.55 8.51
CA LYS A 70 -7.31 -11.98 8.49
C LYS A 70 -7.71 -11.54 7.08
N PHE A 71 -6.81 -10.89 6.35
CA PHE A 71 -7.04 -10.40 5.00
C PHE A 71 -7.34 -11.52 4.00
N ILE A 72 -6.53 -12.58 3.98
CA ILE A 72 -6.72 -13.76 3.11
C ILE A 72 -7.99 -14.52 3.51
N ASN A 73 -8.36 -14.50 4.80
CA ASN A 73 -9.54 -15.20 5.28
C ASN A 73 -10.86 -14.50 4.96
N LEU A 74 -10.86 -13.26 4.44
CA LEU A 74 -12.07 -12.62 3.93
C LEU A 74 -12.64 -13.41 2.75
N THR A 75 -13.98 -13.57 2.69
CA THR A 75 -14.65 -14.34 1.63
C THR A 75 -14.26 -13.88 0.22
N ARG A 76 -14.20 -12.57 0.01
CA ARG A 76 -13.76 -11.92 -1.26
C ARG A 76 -12.32 -12.25 -1.68
N ASN A 77 -11.47 -12.62 -0.73
CA ASN A 77 -10.06 -12.90 -0.92
C ASN A 77 -9.72 -14.39 -0.89
N SER A 78 -10.75 -15.25 -0.83
CA SER A 78 -10.60 -16.71 -0.73
C SER A 78 -9.73 -17.32 -1.83
N LYS A 79 -9.74 -16.74 -3.04
CA LYS A 79 -8.86 -17.10 -4.17
C LYS A 79 -7.38 -17.14 -3.82
N TYR A 80 -6.94 -16.28 -2.88
CA TYR A 80 -5.55 -16.22 -2.48
C TYR A 80 -5.09 -17.35 -1.57
N ARG A 81 -6.00 -18.23 -1.13
CA ARG A 81 -5.64 -19.43 -0.36
C ARG A 81 -5.03 -20.52 -1.24
N THR A 82 -5.36 -20.52 -2.54
CA THR A 82 -4.87 -21.49 -3.51
C THR A 82 -3.79 -20.92 -4.43
N LEU A 83 -3.68 -19.59 -4.51
CA LEU A 83 -2.66 -18.92 -5.30
C LEU A 83 -1.36 -18.76 -4.51
N GLU A 84 -0.23 -19.05 -5.14
CA GLU A 84 1.10 -18.80 -4.60
C GLU A 84 1.49 -17.32 -4.78
N VAL A 85 0.95 -16.45 -3.93
CA VAL A 85 1.23 -15.02 -3.96
C VAL A 85 2.44 -14.68 -3.10
N ASP A 86 3.45 -14.04 -3.69
CA ASP A 86 4.50 -13.38 -2.90
C ASP A 86 3.94 -12.09 -2.27
N TRP A 87 3.46 -12.24 -1.03
CA TRP A 87 2.92 -11.13 -0.25
C TRP A 87 3.95 -10.05 0.08
N THR A 88 5.23 -10.40 0.17
CA THR A 88 6.29 -9.42 0.46
C THR A 88 6.41 -8.45 -0.70
N SER A 89 6.55 -8.98 -1.92
CA SER A 89 6.61 -8.17 -3.14
C SER A 89 5.30 -7.44 -3.40
N THR A 90 4.16 -8.09 -3.17
CA THR A 90 2.83 -7.49 -3.33
C THR A 90 2.68 -6.26 -2.43
N PHE A 91 2.98 -6.38 -1.13
CA PHE A 91 2.89 -5.24 -0.22
C PHE A 91 3.93 -4.16 -0.51
N SER A 92 5.10 -4.52 -1.05
CA SER A 92 6.06 -3.52 -1.53
C SER A 92 5.47 -2.70 -2.68
N CYS A 93 4.86 -3.35 -3.68
CA CYS A 93 4.21 -2.69 -4.82
C CYS A 93 3.02 -1.81 -4.41
N LEU A 94 2.23 -2.23 -3.42
CA LEU A 94 1.14 -1.41 -2.87
C LEU A 94 1.64 -0.13 -2.19
N ASN A 95 2.91 -0.08 -1.77
CA ASN A 95 3.51 1.06 -1.07
C ASN A 95 4.57 1.82 -1.89
N CYS A 96 4.85 1.44 -3.13
CA CYS A 96 6.00 1.98 -3.88
C CYS A 96 5.94 3.49 -4.15
N ASP A 97 4.74 4.08 -4.16
CA ASP A 97 4.55 5.51 -4.44
C ASP A 97 4.59 6.38 -3.17
N ILE A 98 4.88 5.78 -2.01
CA ILE A 98 4.91 6.47 -0.72
C ILE A 98 6.37 6.75 -0.37
N ASN A 99 6.79 8.01 -0.50
CA ASN A 99 8.05 8.47 0.07
C ASN A 99 8.02 8.28 1.60
N ASN A 100 9.11 7.78 2.17
CA ASN A 100 9.21 7.56 3.61
C ASN A 100 8.91 8.86 4.36
N ASN A 101 7.91 8.79 5.25
CA ASN A 101 7.47 9.84 6.18
C ASN A 101 6.56 10.95 5.62
N GLU A 102 6.11 10.86 4.37
CA GLU A 102 5.13 11.81 3.81
C GLU A 102 3.82 11.11 3.42
N THR A 103 2.71 11.57 3.99
CA THR A 103 1.36 11.16 3.58
C THR A 103 0.75 12.25 2.71
N SER A 104 0.55 11.94 1.42
CA SER A 104 -0.18 12.82 0.51
C SER A 104 -1.54 12.22 0.17
N VAL A 105 -2.50 13.08 -0.19
CA VAL A 105 -3.82 12.64 -0.64
C VAL A 105 -3.70 11.82 -1.94
N SER A 106 -2.79 12.21 -2.84
CA SER A 106 -2.54 11.50 -4.09
C SER A 106 -1.99 10.09 -3.86
N SER A 107 -0.99 9.92 -3.00
CA SER A 107 -0.44 8.59 -2.69
C SER A 107 -1.46 7.70 -1.98
N SER A 108 -2.27 8.28 -1.10
CA SER A 108 -3.37 7.57 -0.44
C SER A 108 -4.43 7.10 -1.43
N LYS A 109 -4.83 7.94 -2.39
CA LYS A 109 -5.78 7.59 -3.46
C LYS A 109 -5.22 6.49 -4.36
N MET A 110 -3.96 6.60 -4.77
CA MET A 110 -3.28 5.61 -5.60
C MET A 110 -3.20 4.25 -4.88
N LYS A 111 -2.81 4.25 -3.61
CA LYS A 111 -2.79 3.02 -2.80
C LYS A 111 -4.18 2.40 -2.65
N ALA A 112 -5.22 3.22 -2.41
CA ALA A 112 -6.59 2.73 -2.36
C ALA A 112 -7.00 2.07 -3.69
N GLN A 113 -6.70 2.69 -4.83
CA GLN A 113 -6.97 2.12 -6.16
C GLN A 113 -6.26 0.78 -6.36
N LYS A 114 -4.97 0.67 -6.00
CA LYS A 114 -4.22 -0.60 -6.06
C LYS A 114 -4.85 -1.68 -5.19
N VAL A 115 -5.29 -1.33 -3.98
CA VAL A 115 -5.99 -2.27 -3.08
C VAL A 115 -7.34 -2.70 -3.67
N HIS A 116 -8.13 -1.78 -4.23
CA HIS A 116 -9.41 -2.10 -4.88
C HIS A 116 -9.24 -3.05 -6.06
N LEU A 117 -8.18 -2.85 -6.87
CA LEU A 117 -7.83 -3.77 -7.96
C LEU A 117 -7.45 -5.15 -7.43
N LEU A 118 -6.61 -5.22 -6.40
CA LEU A 118 -6.20 -6.48 -5.77
C LEU A 118 -7.43 -7.28 -5.31
N ILE A 119 -8.33 -6.66 -4.53
CA ILE A 119 -9.52 -7.35 -4.02
C ILE A 119 -10.66 -7.48 -5.04
N GLU A 120 -10.47 -7.03 -6.29
CA GLU A 120 -11.46 -7.04 -7.38
C GLU A 120 -12.76 -6.27 -7.05
N GLU A 121 -12.67 -5.22 -6.23
CA GLU A 121 -13.82 -4.37 -5.83
C GLU A 121 -13.75 -2.99 -6.49
N ILE A 122 -13.44 -2.94 -7.79
CA ILE A 122 -13.64 -1.73 -8.59
C ILE A 122 -15.14 -1.57 -8.90
N PRO A 123 -15.63 -0.34 -9.18
CA PRO A 123 -17.06 -0.06 -9.33
C PRO A 123 -17.61 -0.52 -10.68
N THR A 124 -17.57 -1.83 -10.94
CA THR A 124 -18.23 -2.47 -12.09
C THR A 124 -19.73 -2.55 -11.87
N ILE A 125 -20.54 -2.67 -12.94
CA ILE A 125 -22.00 -2.85 -12.81
C ILE A 125 -22.35 -4.02 -11.87
N GLU A 126 -21.68 -5.16 -12.00
CA GLU A 126 -21.91 -6.31 -11.10
C GLU A 126 -21.57 -6.02 -9.64
N GLN A 127 -20.56 -5.19 -9.40
CA GLN A 127 -20.23 -4.73 -8.05
C GLN A 127 -21.26 -3.73 -7.52
N MET A 128 -21.76 -2.83 -8.36
CA MET A 128 -22.78 -1.83 -8.00
C MET A 128 -24.15 -2.47 -7.71
N LYS A 129 -24.51 -3.55 -8.42
CA LYS A 129 -25.72 -4.35 -8.15
C LYS A 129 -25.77 -4.88 -6.70
N LYS A 130 -24.62 -5.17 -6.09
CA LYS A 130 -24.56 -5.67 -4.69
C LYS A 130 -25.03 -4.63 -3.66
N SER A 131 -24.87 -3.34 -3.94
CA SER A 131 -25.30 -2.25 -3.05
C SER A 131 -26.63 -1.62 -3.47
N LEU A 132 -26.91 -1.57 -4.78
CA LEU A 132 -28.04 -0.84 -5.36
C LEU A 132 -28.70 -1.62 -6.51
N LEU A 133 -29.16 -2.84 -6.23
CA LEU A 133 -29.76 -3.72 -7.24
C LEU A 133 -30.89 -3.04 -8.02
N ALA A 134 -31.82 -2.35 -7.35
CA ALA A 134 -32.96 -1.72 -7.99
C ALA A 134 -32.61 -0.68 -9.07
N LEU A 135 -31.42 -0.06 -8.97
CA LEU A 135 -30.96 0.94 -9.94
C LEU A 135 -30.26 0.31 -11.15
N TYR A 136 -29.50 -0.76 -10.92
CA TYR A 136 -28.62 -1.39 -11.90
C TYR A 136 -29.17 -2.72 -12.42
N ASP A 137 -30.40 -3.10 -12.06
CA ASP A 137 -31.02 -4.34 -12.53
C ASP A 137 -31.15 -4.35 -14.06
N GLY A 138 -30.77 -5.47 -14.67
CA GLY A 138 -30.70 -5.60 -16.13
C GLY A 138 -29.64 -4.74 -16.84
N TRP A 139 -28.81 -3.96 -16.12
CA TRP A 139 -27.72 -3.22 -16.75
C TRP A 139 -26.63 -4.19 -17.20
N MET A 140 -26.18 -3.97 -18.43
CA MET A 140 -25.06 -4.65 -19.07
C MET A 140 -23.83 -3.73 -19.08
N CYS A 141 -22.71 -4.22 -19.59
CA CYS A 141 -21.53 -3.39 -19.82
C CYS A 141 -21.87 -2.15 -20.66
N LEU A 142 -21.48 -0.98 -20.18
CA LEU A 142 -21.76 0.30 -20.83
C LEU A 142 -20.99 0.50 -22.14
N ILE A 143 -20.00 -0.34 -22.39
CA ILE A 143 -19.06 -0.22 -23.49
C ILE A 143 -19.48 -1.12 -24.65
N CYS A 144 -19.67 -2.43 -24.39
CA CYS A 144 -20.12 -3.35 -25.43
C CYS A 144 -21.64 -3.52 -25.48
N GLY A 145 -22.36 -3.38 -24.36
CA GLY A 145 -23.79 -3.66 -24.27
C GLY A 145 -24.19 -5.13 -24.43
N LEU A 146 -23.22 -6.06 -24.51
CA LEU A 146 -23.45 -7.46 -24.87
C LEU A 146 -23.39 -8.43 -23.69
N GLN A 147 -22.62 -8.12 -22.65
CA GLN A 147 -22.41 -8.99 -21.48
C GLN A 147 -22.46 -8.19 -20.17
N ASP A 148 -22.61 -8.90 -19.05
CA ASP A 148 -22.51 -8.31 -17.71
C ASP A 148 -21.10 -7.74 -17.47
N GLU A 149 -21.05 -6.52 -16.91
CA GLU A 149 -19.79 -5.87 -16.56
C GLU A 149 -19.25 -6.44 -15.24
N THR A 150 -18.52 -7.54 -15.35
CA THR A 150 -17.74 -8.12 -14.24
C THR A 150 -16.34 -7.49 -14.19
N PHE A 151 -15.60 -7.71 -13.08
CA PHE A 151 -14.18 -7.32 -12.99
C PHE A 151 -13.37 -7.82 -14.19
N ASN A 152 -13.55 -9.08 -14.58
CA ASN A 152 -12.82 -9.68 -15.71
C ASN A 152 -13.28 -9.12 -17.06
N HIS A 153 -14.58 -8.82 -17.21
CA HIS A 153 -15.10 -8.26 -18.45
C HIS A 153 -14.51 -6.89 -18.76
N VAL A 154 -14.24 -6.04 -17.76
CA VAL A 154 -13.59 -4.73 -17.97
C VAL A 154 -12.27 -4.85 -18.76
N TRP A 155 -11.51 -5.93 -18.53
CA TRP A 155 -10.22 -6.17 -19.19
C TRP A 155 -10.34 -6.92 -20.52
N THR A 156 -11.48 -7.55 -20.79
CA THR A 156 -11.69 -8.43 -21.97
C THR A 156 -12.79 -7.93 -22.90
N CYS A 157 -13.44 -6.82 -22.56
CA CYS A 157 -14.46 -6.16 -23.36
C CYS A 157 -13.90 -5.78 -24.74
N SER A 158 -14.63 -6.15 -25.79
CA SER A 158 -14.25 -5.85 -27.18
C SER A 158 -14.14 -4.35 -27.45
N GLY A 159 -14.98 -3.52 -26.82
CA GLY A 159 -14.90 -2.07 -26.97
C GLY A 159 -13.70 -1.40 -26.29
N HIS A 160 -12.95 -2.14 -25.46
CA HIS A 160 -11.67 -1.68 -24.89
C HIS A 160 -10.44 -2.23 -25.61
N TYR A 161 -10.62 -3.09 -26.61
CA TYR A 161 -9.53 -3.82 -27.24
C TYR A 161 -8.39 -2.91 -27.72
N ASP A 162 -8.71 -1.87 -28.48
CA ASP A 162 -7.71 -0.94 -29.02
C ASP A 162 -6.98 -0.15 -27.92
N ILE A 163 -7.71 0.23 -26.87
CA ILE A 163 -7.14 0.97 -25.73
C ILE A 163 -6.18 0.08 -24.95
N ILE A 164 -6.58 -1.15 -24.66
CA ILE A 164 -5.77 -2.12 -23.91
C ILE A 164 -4.51 -2.48 -24.71
N ASN A 165 -4.64 -2.73 -26.02
CA ASN A 165 -3.49 -2.99 -26.86
C ASN A 165 -2.54 -1.80 -26.92
N ASN A 166 -3.05 -0.58 -27.06
CA ASN A 166 -2.21 0.61 -27.05
C ASN A 166 -1.46 0.77 -25.72
N ILE A 167 -2.12 0.52 -24.58
CA ILE A 167 -1.48 0.55 -23.26
C ILE A 167 -0.41 -0.55 -23.16
N ARG A 168 -0.72 -1.78 -23.58
CA ARG A 168 0.23 -2.90 -23.61
C ARG A 168 1.45 -2.54 -24.44
N ASP A 169 1.26 -2.13 -25.69
CA ASP A 169 2.35 -1.87 -26.62
C ASP A 169 3.23 -0.71 -26.14
N LYS A 170 2.63 0.36 -25.59
CA LYS A 170 3.38 1.44 -24.95
C LYS A 170 4.17 0.98 -23.73
N THR A 171 3.58 0.12 -22.90
CA THR A 171 4.24 -0.38 -21.68
C THR A 171 5.41 -1.28 -22.05
N ILE A 172 5.23 -2.20 -23.01
CA ILE A 172 6.30 -3.04 -23.55
C ILE A 172 7.42 -2.15 -24.07
N ASN A 173 7.13 -1.22 -24.98
CA ASN A 173 8.14 -0.32 -25.54
C ASN A 173 8.91 0.45 -24.45
N HIS A 174 8.22 0.94 -23.42
CA HIS A 174 8.87 1.65 -22.33
C HIS A 174 9.81 0.76 -21.51
N LEU A 175 9.38 -0.46 -21.19
CA LEU A 175 10.23 -1.45 -20.51
C LEU A 175 11.44 -1.82 -21.37
N LEU A 176 11.26 -1.95 -22.69
CA LEU A 176 12.36 -2.22 -23.61
C LEU A 176 13.37 -1.07 -23.63
N THR A 177 12.90 0.17 -23.70
CA THR A 177 13.77 1.35 -23.61
C THR A 177 14.57 1.35 -22.31
N TRP A 178 13.94 1.08 -21.17
CA TRP A 178 14.66 0.98 -19.90
C TRP A 178 15.69 -0.13 -19.88
N ILE A 179 15.38 -1.32 -20.42
CA ILE A 179 16.35 -2.41 -20.48
C ILE A 179 17.59 -2.00 -21.30
N LEU A 180 17.40 -1.27 -22.40
CA LEU A 180 18.50 -0.77 -23.24
C LEU A 180 19.33 0.29 -22.51
N ASP A 181 18.67 1.24 -21.85
CA ASP A 181 19.34 2.34 -21.15
C ASP A 181 20.18 1.85 -19.95
N TYR A 182 19.81 0.73 -19.33
CA TYR A 182 20.47 0.18 -18.14
C TYR A 182 21.35 -1.05 -18.42
N ASN A 183 21.46 -1.52 -19.67
CA ASN A 183 22.22 -2.73 -19.99
C ASN A 183 23.04 -2.60 -21.29
N ASP A 184 24.25 -2.02 -21.16
CA ASP A 184 25.19 -1.75 -22.26
C ASP A 184 25.62 -2.99 -23.07
N ASN A 185 25.36 -4.20 -22.57
CA ASN A 185 25.76 -5.47 -23.18
C ASN A 185 24.73 -6.08 -24.14
N ILE A 186 23.53 -5.50 -24.28
CA ILE A 186 22.48 -6.04 -25.16
C ILE A 186 22.43 -5.20 -26.45
N GLN A 187 22.97 -5.74 -27.54
CA GLN A 187 23.00 -5.06 -28.85
C GLN A 187 22.06 -5.66 -29.92
N ASP A 188 21.50 -6.86 -29.72
CA ASP A 188 20.70 -7.52 -30.76
C ASP A 188 19.30 -7.92 -30.27
N PHE A 189 18.32 -7.11 -30.67
CA PHE A 189 16.94 -7.13 -30.14
C PHE A 189 15.94 -7.85 -31.07
N ASN A 190 16.36 -8.24 -32.29
CA ASN A 190 15.47 -8.93 -33.24
C ASN A 190 14.98 -10.28 -32.72
N ALA A 191 15.75 -10.95 -31.85
CA ALA A 191 15.36 -12.19 -31.20
C ALA A 191 14.33 -12.01 -30.07
N LEU A 192 14.32 -10.84 -29.39
CA LEU A 192 13.40 -10.54 -28.29
C LEU A 192 12.03 -10.07 -28.79
N MET A 193 11.99 -9.31 -29.89
CA MET A 193 10.75 -8.93 -30.58
C MET A 193 10.04 -10.12 -31.24
N ALA A 194 10.79 -11.18 -31.60
CA ALA A 194 10.24 -12.41 -32.17
C ALA A 194 9.51 -13.30 -31.15
N LEU A 195 9.61 -13.02 -29.85
CA LEU A 195 8.96 -13.81 -28.79
C LEU A 195 7.44 -13.64 -28.71
N ASN A 196 6.85 -12.70 -29.46
CA ASN A 196 5.39 -12.55 -29.62
C ASN A 196 4.63 -12.67 -28.28
N ILE A 197 5.10 -11.94 -27.27
CA ILE A 197 4.45 -11.81 -25.95
C ILE A 197 3.23 -10.91 -26.07
#